data_AF-A0A022VZW8-F1
#
_entry.id   AF-A0A022VZW8-F1
#
_cell.length_a   1.000
_cell.length_b   1.000
_cell.length_c   1.000
_cell.angle_alpha   90.00
_cell.angle_beta   90.00
_cell.angle_gamma   90.00
#
_symmetry.space_group_name_H-M   'P 1'
#
loop_
_entity.id
_entity.type
_entity.pdbx_description
1 polymer ?
#
loop_
_entity_poly.entity_id
_entity_poly.type
_entity_poly.pdbx_seq_one_letter_code
_entity_poly.pdbx_strand_id
1 'polypeptide(L)'
;MPAMSTDVKRIITFWFNRSPVEWIAGPRGIDDQIRSEFGDLVLKARQNKLDDWEMEPETCLALVVLLDQFSRNIFRGSPDAFSADSKSHELATRAIICGFDKDVTVIQASAFYLPLLHQESLISLVAARSLFENLRQRCVNREEEKWVDMGIDIVNENIRHMQKFGRYPSRNLALGRTNTEAEEEHLEQQANRE
;
A
#
# COMPACT_ATOMS: atom_id res chain seq x y z
N MET A 1 0.43 25.18 -13.50
CA MET A 1 0.32 23.74 -13.20
C MET A 1 0.56 23.00 -14.51
N PRO A 2 1.51 22.04 -14.59
CA PRO A 2 1.56 21.18 -15.76
C PRO A 2 0.21 20.47 -15.88
N ALA A 3 -0.33 20.38 -17.10
CA ALA A 3 -1.59 19.67 -17.32
C ALA A 3 -1.42 18.24 -16.79
N MET A 4 -2.19 17.89 -15.76
CA MET A 4 -2.13 16.55 -15.18
C MET A 4 -2.32 15.51 -16.28
N SER A 5 -1.33 14.63 -16.44
CA SER A 5 -1.34 13.57 -17.45
C SER A 5 -2.64 12.78 -17.36
N THR A 6 -3.20 12.41 -18.52
CA THR A 6 -4.39 11.57 -18.62
C THR A 6 -4.24 10.29 -17.81
N ASP A 7 -3.04 9.72 -17.71
CA ASP A 7 -2.79 8.50 -16.95
C ASP A 7 -2.89 8.70 -15.44
N VAL A 8 -2.40 9.83 -14.90
CA VAL A 8 -2.52 10.15 -13.47
C VAL A 8 -3.99 10.27 -13.08
N LYS A 9 -4.78 11.01 -13.87
CA LYS A 9 -6.23 11.11 -13.69
C LYS A 9 -6.90 9.74 -13.68
N ARG A 10 -6.55 8.88 -14.63
CA ARG A 10 -7.10 7.53 -14.75
C ARG A 10 -6.80 6.70 -13.49
N ILE A 11 -5.56 6.71 -13.02
CA ILE A 11 -5.15 5.95 -11.82
C ILE A 11 -5.89 6.46 -10.59
N ILE A 12 -5.86 7.78 -10.34
CA ILE A 12 -6.49 8.37 -9.15
C ILE A 12 -8.01 8.11 -9.17
N THR A 13 -8.66 8.36 -10.31
CA THR A 13 -10.11 8.12 -10.48
C THR A 13 -10.43 6.65 -10.27
N PHE A 14 -9.66 5.75 -10.88
CA PHE A 14 -9.89 4.32 -10.78
C PHE A 14 -9.73 3.82 -9.34
N TRP A 15 -8.72 4.29 -8.61
CA TRP A 15 -8.37 3.72 -7.31
C TRP A 15 -9.08 4.36 -6.12
N PHE A 16 -9.39 5.66 -6.20
CA PHE A 16 -9.97 6.41 -5.07
C PHE A 16 -11.48 6.69 -5.21
N ASN A 17 -12.12 6.40 -6.36
CA ASN A 17 -13.59 6.44 -6.47
C ASN A 17 -14.29 5.13 -6.07
N ARG A 18 -13.55 4.17 -5.54
CA ARG A 18 -14.07 2.93 -4.97
C ARG A 18 -13.96 2.96 -3.45
N SER A 19 -14.66 2.04 -2.78
CA SER A 19 -14.52 1.88 -1.34
C SER A 19 -13.06 1.52 -1.00
N PRO A 20 -12.40 2.20 -0.06
CA PRO A 20 -11.04 1.86 0.37
C PRO A 20 -10.91 0.43 0.91
N VAL A 21 -12.01 -0.16 1.39
CA VAL A 21 -12.07 -1.56 1.81
C VAL A 21 -11.73 -2.51 0.64
N GLU A 22 -12.01 -2.13 -0.61
CA GLU A 22 -11.64 -2.91 -1.80
C GLU A 22 -10.12 -2.99 -2.04
N TRP A 23 -9.33 -2.13 -1.40
CA TRP A 23 -7.86 -2.23 -1.47
C TRP A 23 -7.35 -3.43 -0.68
N ILE A 24 -8.08 -3.79 0.39
CA ILE A 24 -7.77 -4.92 1.26
C ILE A 24 -8.45 -6.19 0.71
N ALA A 25 -9.76 -6.10 0.46
CA ALA A 25 -10.60 -7.19 -0.02
C ALA A 25 -11.25 -6.80 -1.35
N GLY A 26 -10.48 -6.91 -2.43
CA GLY A 26 -10.93 -6.50 -3.75
C GLY A 26 -12.04 -7.39 -4.34
N PRO A 27 -12.95 -6.82 -5.15
CA PRO A 27 -14.01 -7.60 -5.80
C PRO A 27 -13.42 -8.57 -6.85
N ARG A 28 -14.17 -9.65 -7.15
CA ARG A 28 -13.78 -10.60 -8.19
C ARG A 28 -13.52 -9.87 -9.52
N GLY A 29 -12.36 -10.11 -10.13
CA GLY A 29 -11.96 -9.53 -11.41
C GLY A 29 -11.17 -8.22 -11.33
N ILE A 30 -10.98 -7.64 -10.12
CA ILE A 30 -10.21 -6.41 -9.98
C ILE A 30 -8.75 -6.56 -10.44
N ASP A 31 -8.13 -7.70 -10.14
CA ASP A 31 -6.75 -8.00 -10.54
C ASP A 31 -6.60 -8.02 -12.07
N ASP A 32 -7.56 -8.64 -12.77
CA ASP A 32 -7.56 -8.70 -14.24
C ASP A 32 -7.80 -7.35 -14.87
N GLN A 33 -8.68 -6.54 -14.28
CA GLN A 33 -8.93 -5.18 -14.71
C GLN A 33 -7.68 -4.31 -14.53
N ILE A 34 -7.03 -4.38 -13.37
CA ILE A 34 -5.79 -3.63 -13.10
C ILE A 34 -4.69 -4.05 -14.08
N ARG A 35 -4.54 -5.35 -14.31
CA ARG A 35 -3.55 -5.88 -15.27
C ARG A 35 -3.80 -5.37 -16.68
N SER A 36 -5.05 -5.38 -17.13
CA SER A 36 -5.44 -4.94 -18.48
C SER A 36 -5.26 -3.44 -18.68
N GLU A 37 -5.70 -2.61 -17.72
CA GLU A 37 -5.78 -1.17 -17.89
C GLU A 37 -4.48 -0.42 -17.50
N PHE A 38 -3.71 -0.97 -16.57
CA PHE A 38 -2.57 -0.28 -15.94
C PHE A 38 -1.27 -1.11 -15.93
N GLY A 39 -1.27 -2.34 -16.46
CA GLY A 39 -0.08 -3.20 -16.46
C GLY A 39 1.16 -2.56 -17.06
N ASP A 40 1.02 -1.89 -18.22
CA ASP A 40 2.12 -1.17 -18.86
C ASP A 40 2.67 -0.02 -17.99
N LEU A 41 1.81 0.65 -17.24
CA LEU A 41 2.22 1.74 -16.33
C LEU A 41 2.96 1.19 -15.11
N VAL A 42 2.52 0.06 -14.56
CA VAL A 42 3.23 -0.63 -13.48
C VAL A 42 4.63 -1.07 -13.95
N LEU A 43 4.75 -1.62 -15.16
CA LEU A 43 6.04 -1.99 -15.73
C LEU A 43 6.95 -0.77 -15.95
N LYS A 44 6.42 0.35 -16.46
CA LYS A 44 7.17 1.61 -16.61
C LYS A 44 7.62 2.18 -15.27
N ALA A 45 6.75 2.21 -14.27
CA ALA A 45 7.06 2.68 -12.91
C ALA A 45 8.22 1.89 -12.28
N ARG A 46 8.18 0.56 -12.42
CA ARG A 46 9.23 -0.37 -11.94
C ARG A 46 10.56 -0.20 -12.68
N GLN A 47 10.53 0.30 -13.91
CA GLN A 47 11.70 0.59 -14.74
C GLN A 47 12.19 2.04 -14.61
N ASN A 48 11.71 2.80 -13.61
CA ASN A 48 12.10 4.20 -13.38
C ASN A 48 11.74 5.16 -14.54
N LYS A 49 10.76 4.78 -15.38
CA LYS A 49 10.35 5.57 -16.56
C LYS A 49 9.28 6.64 -16.25
N LEU A 50 8.88 6.76 -14.98
CA LEU A 50 7.86 7.70 -14.49
C LEU A 50 8.37 8.50 -13.28
N ASP A 51 9.69 8.61 -13.08
CA ASP A 51 10.28 9.28 -11.91
C ASP A 51 10.04 10.80 -11.92
N ASP A 52 9.63 11.38 -13.05
CA ASP A 52 9.14 12.75 -13.14
C ASP A 52 7.85 12.97 -12.34
N TRP A 53 7.11 11.91 -12.02
CA TRP A 53 5.88 11.99 -11.22
C TRP A 53 6.14 12.18 -9.73
N GLU A 54 7.38 12.06 -9.27
CA GLU A 54 7.73 12.19 -7.85
C GLU A 54 7.65 13.65 -7.34
N MET A 55 7.49 14.62 -8.24
CA MET A 55 7.67 16.04 -7.94
C MET A 55 6.42 16.75 -7.42
N GLU A 56 5.23 16.16 -7.58
CA GLU A 56 3.95 16.78 -7.20
C GLU A 56 3.06 15.79 -6.42
N PRO A 57 2.19 16.25 -5.50
CA PRO A 57 1.43 15.36 -4.62
C PRO A 57 0.60 14.30 -5.35
N GLU A 58 -0.26 14.71 -6.30
CA GLU A 58 -1.17 13.78 -6.99
C GLU A 58 -0.44 12.81 -7.92
N THR A 59 0.62 13.27 -8.61
CA THR A 59 1.40 12.42 -9.50
C THR A 59 2.22 11.41 -8.70
N CYS A 60 2.78 11.84 -7.56
CA CYS A 60 3.54 10.99 -6.66
C CYS A 60 2.62 9.93 -6.03
N LEU A 61 1.40 10.31 -5.66
CA LEU A 61 0.39 9.39 -5.16
C LEU A 61 0.04 8.31 -6.18
N ALA A 62 -0.18 8.70 -7.45
CA ALA A 62 -0.44 7.74 -8.52
C ALA A 62 0.74 6.77 -8.70
N LEU A 63 1.97 7.26 -8.62
CA LEU A 63 3.17 6.42 -8.72
C LEU A 63 3.29 5.44 -7.53
N VAL A 64 2.97 5.87 -6.31
CA VAL A 64 2.90 4.99 -5.12
C VAL A 64 1.84 3.90 -5.33
N VAL A 65 0.65 4.24 -5.81
CA VAL A 65 -0.42 3.25 -6.08
C VAL A 65 0.02 2.20 -7.12
N LEU A 66 0.71 2.63 -8.19
CA LEU A 66 1.25 1.70 -9.20
C LEU A 66 2.26 0.71 -8.60
N LEU A 67 3.19 1.21 -7.80
CA LEU A 67 4.30 0.43 -7.26
C LEU A 67 3.88 -0.44 -6.06
N ASP A 68 2.93 0.02 -5.26
CA ASP A 68 2.51 -0.66 -4.03
C ASP A 68 1.31 -1.58 -4.29
N GLN A 69 0.16 -0.98 -4.60
CA GLN A 69 -1.12 -1.68 -4.67
C GLN A 69 -1.24 -2.47 -5.96
N PHE A 70 -1.08 -1.81 -7.12
CA PHE A 70 -1.29 -2.50 -8.41
C PHE A 70 -0.25 -3.59 -8.64
N SER A 71 0.99 -3.40 -8.18
CA SER A 71 2.01 -4.46 -8.21
C SER A 71 1.52 -5.73 -7.48
N ARG A 72 0.86 -5.60 -6.32
CA ARG A 72 0.31 -6.75 -5.57
C ARG A 72 -0.86 -7.41 -6.27
N ASN A 73 -1.75 -6.62 -6.88
CA ASN A 73 -2.88 -7.15 -7.66
C ASN A 73 -2.41 -7.90 -8.90
N ILE A 74 -1.48 -7.32 -9.67
CA ILE A 74 -1.04 -7.88 -10.95
C ILE A 74 -0.25 -9.17 -10.75
N PHE A 75 0.65 -9.19 -9.76
CA PHE A 75 1.62 -10.25 -9.52
C PHE A 75 1.27 -11.15 -8.32
N ARG A 76 -0.01 -11.19 -7.93
CA ARG A 76 -0.50 -11.92 -6.75
C ARG A 76 0.03 -13.36 -6.70
N GLY A 77 0.52 -13.76 -5.53
CA GLY A 77 1.04 -15.12 -5.30
C GLY A 77 2.44 -15.38 -5.87
N SER A 78 3.11 -14.35 -6.41
CA SER A 78 4.47 -14.46 -6.94
C SER A 78 5.45 -13.52 -6.21
N PRO A 79 6.77 -13.79 -6.27
CA PRO A 79 7.78 -12.88 -5.72
C PRO A 79 7.66 -11.44 -6.29
N ASP A 80 7.19 -11.30 -7.52
CA ASP A 80 7.09 -10.02 -8.20
C ASP A 80 6.11 -9.06 -7.51
N ALA A 81 5.14 -9.57 -6.72
CA ALA A 81 4.25 -8.74 -5.91
C ALA A 81 5.00 -7.81 -4.95
N PHE A 82 6.16 -8.25 -4.43
CA PHE A 82 6.95 -7.54 -3.40
C PHE A 82 8.17 -6.82 -3.95
N SER A 83 8.54 -7.09 -5.19
CA SER A 83 9.79 -6.60 -5.80
C SER A 83 9.84 -5.07 -6.00
N ALA A 84 8.71 -4.38 -5.92
CA ALA A 84 8.64 -2.92 -5.96
C ALA A 84 8.57 -2.26 -4.56
N ASP A 85 8.50 -3.04 -3.47
CA ASP A 85 8.26 -2.55 -2.11
C ASP A 85 9.30 -1.53 -1.66
N SER A 86 10.58 -1.79 -1.95
CA SER A 86 11.68 -0.90 -1.56
C SER A 86 11.55 0.48 -2.24
N LYS A 87 11.26 0.50 -3.55
CA LYS A 87 11.06 1.76 -4.28
C LYS A 87 9.80 2.49 -3.80
N SER A 88 8.71 1.76 -3.62
CA SER A 88 7.45 2.31 -3.12
C SER A 88 7.62 2.96 -1.73
N HIS A 89 8.33 2.29 -0.83
CA HIS A 89 8.64 2.81 0.51
C HIS A 89 9.51 4.08 0.46
N GLU A 90 10.56 4.10 -0.37
CA GLU A 90 11.40 5.29 -0.54
C GLU A 90 10.58 6.47 -1.07
N LEU A 91 9.74 6.24 -2.07
CA LEU A 91 8.88 7.26 -2.65
C LEU A 91 7.87 7.81 -1.64
N ALA A 92 7.18 6.92 -0.92
CA ALA A 92 6.24 7.30 0.13
C ALA A 92 6.94 8.11 1.24
N THR A 93 8.12 7.69 1.68
CA THR A 93 8.89 8.41 2.70
C THR A 93 9.25 9.82 2.23
N ARG A 94 9.71 9.97 0.99
CA ARG A 94 9.99 11.30 0.41
C ARG A 94 8.74 12.16 0.30
N ALA A 95 7.62 11.60 -0.16
CA ALA A 95 6.35 12.31 -0.25
C ALA A 95 5.88 12.86 1.12
N ILE A 96 6.01 12.05 2.18
CA ILE A 96 5.69 12.45 3.55
C ILE A 96 6.64 13.56 4.05
N ILE A 97 7.94 13.46 3.76
CA ILE A 97 8.92 14.51 4.10
C ILE A 97 8.58 15.83 3.39
N CYS A 98 8.17 15.76 2.12
CA CYS A 98 7.74 16.92 1.33
C CYS A 98 6.36 17.45 1.73
N GLY A 99 5.63 16.74 2.61
CA GLY A 99 4.29 17.12 3.07
C GLY A 99 3.17 16.84 2.07
N PHE A 100 3.43 16.07 1.01
CA PHE A 100 2.44 15.78 -0.04
C PHE A 100 1.23 15.00 0.48
N ASP A 101 1.40 14.21 1.54
CA ASP A 101 0.31 13.53 2.21
C ASP A 101 -0.70 14.51 2.84
N LYS A 102 -0.31 15.76 3.10
CA LYS A 102 -1.18 16.83 3.64
C LYS A 102 -1.97 17.57 2.56
N ASP A 103 -1.53 17.48 1.29
CA ASP A 103 -2.13 18.17 0.15
C ASP A 103 -3.18 17.32 -0.60
N VAL A 104 -3.50 16.14 -0.07
CA VAL A 104 -4.49 15.19 -0.62
C VAL A 104 -5.59 14.88 0.40
N THR A 105 -6.64 14.16 0.00
CA THR A 105 -7.72 13.76 0.93
C THR A 105 -7.23 12.77 1.99
N VAL A 106 -8.01 12.56 3.06
CA VAL A 106 -7.67 11.60 4.13
C VAL A 106 -7.44 10.19 3.59
N ILE A 107 -8.36 9.74 2.72
CA ILE A 107 -8.28 8.43 2.09
C ILE A 107 -7.03 8.35 1.20
N GLN A 108 -6.74 9.38 0.41
CA GLN A 108 -5.54 9.43 -0.43
C GLN A 108 -4.25 9.43 0.39
N ALA A 109 -4.19 10.20 1.49
CA ALA A 109 -3.04 10.26 2.38
C ALA A 109 -2.68 8.87 2.94
N SER A 110 -3.70 8.07 3.29
CA SER A 110 -3.48 6.71 3.79
C SER A 110 -2.70 5.81 2.82
N ALA A 111 -2.84 6.02 1.50
CA ALA A 111 -2.09 5.25 0.51
C ALA A 111 -0.59 5.57 0.49
N PHE A 112 -0.17 6.77 0.94
CA PHE A 112 1.25 7.05 1.21
C PHE A 112 1.77 6.27 2.42
N TYR A 113 0.91 5.85 3.34
CA TYR A 113 1.34 5.17 4.57
C TYR A 113 1.41 3.65 4.38
N LEU A 114 0.63 3.07 3.46
CA LEU A 114 0.61 1.62 3.19
C LEU A 114 2.00 1.03 2.85
N PRO A 115 2.87 1.69 2.06
CA PRO A 115 4.22 1.17 1.82
C PRO A 115 5.06 0.97 3.08
N LEU A 116 4.81 1.75 4.14
CA LEU A 116 5.48 1.58 5.44
C LEU A 116 4.98 0.34 6.18
N LEU A 117 3.69 0.00 6.05
CA LEU A 117 3.12 -1.24 6.58
C LEU A 117 3.70 -2.45 5.86
N HIS A 118 4.04 -2.30 4.58
CA HIS A 118 4.55 -3.40 3.79
C HIS A 118 6.01 -3.74 4.05
N GLN A 119 6.76 -2.90 4.77
CA GLN A 119 8.11 -3.22 5.20
C GLN A 119 8.11 -4.23 6.36
N GLU A 120 9.07 -5.16 6.34
CA GLU A 120 9.37 -6.02 7.50
C GLU A 120 10.26 -5.26 8.50
N SER A 121 9.72 -4.15 9.05
CA SER A 121 10.46 -3.20 9.89
C SER A 121 9.57 -2.62 11.00
N LEU A 122 9.95 -2.85 12.26
CA LEU A 122 9.26 -2.24 13.41
C LEU A 122 9.32 -0.71 13.37
N ILE A 123 10.41 -0.13 12.86
CA ILE A 123 10.56 1.33 12.75
C ILE A 123 9.52 1.89 11.77
N SER A 124 9.38 1.25 10.60
CA SER A 124 8.39 1.66 9.60
C SER A 124 6.97 1.53 10.13
N LEU A 125 6.67 0.46 10.88
CA LEU A 125 5.35 0.26 11.48
C LEU A 125 5.03 1.29 12.58
N VAL A 126 5.99 1.64 13.43
CA VAL A 126 5.80 2.69 14.44
C VAL A 126 5.56 4.04 13.77
N ALA A 127 6.32 4.36 12.72
CA ALA A 127 6.12 5.59 11.94
C ALA A 127 4.73 5.62 11.30
N ALA A 128 4.30 4.52 10.67
CA ALA A 128 2.97 4.42 10.08
C ALA A 128 1.86 4.61 11.11
N ARG A 129 1.97 4.02 12.30
CA ARG A 129 0.99 4.20 13.38
C ARG A 129 0.83 5.67 13.72
N SER A 130 1.95 6.37 13.95
CA SER A 130 1.92 7.80 14.26
C SER A 130 1.34 8.63 13.11
N LEU A 131 1.59 8.26 11.85
CA LEU A 131 0.99 8.94 10.70
C LEU A 131 -0.53 8.76 10.67
N PHE A 132 -1.05 7.55 10.88
CA PHE A 132 -2.49 7.31 10.96
C PHE A 132 -3.14 8.01 12.16
N GLU A 133 -2.50 7.99 13.34
CA GLU A 133 -3.00 8.72 14.53
C GLU A 133 -3.11 10.23 14.29
N ASN A 134 -2.13 10.84 13.61
CA ASN A 134 -2.19 12.25 13.23
C ASN A 134 -3.21 12.50 12.11
N LEU A 135 -3.36 11.57 11.17
CA LEU A 135 -4.33 11.68 10.08
C LEU A 135 -5.77 11.79 10.59
N ARG A 136 -6.09 11.19 11.75
CA ARG A 136 -7.40 11.29 12.41
C ARG A 136 -7.88 12.73 12.60
N GLN A 137 -6.96 13.68 12.80
CA GLN A 137 -7.28 15.10 13.00
C GLN A 137 -7.84 15.78 11.73
N ARG A 138 -7.63 15.17 10.56
CA ARG A 138 -8.08 15.67 9.26
C ARG A 138 -9.43 15.09 8.83
N CYS A 139 -9.95 14.08 9.54
CA CYS A 139 -11.23 13.46 9.20
C CYS A 139 -12.37 14.47 9.35
N VAL A 140 -13.23 14.56 8.34
CA VAL A 140 -14.39 15.45 8.32
C VAL A 140 -15.72 14.70 8.41
N ASN A 141 -15.69 13.37 8.33
CA ASN A 141 -16.86 12.51 8.43
C ASN A 141 -16.54 11.16 9.08
N ARG A 142 -17.60 10.43 9.46
CA ARG A 142 -17.50 9.15 10.17
C ARG A 142 -16.92 8.01 9.32
N GLU A 143 -17.02 8.10 7.99
CA GLU A 143 -16.46 7.07 7.10
C GLU A 143 -14.93 7.17 7.07
N GLU A 144 -14.39 8.39 7.01
CA GLU A 144 -12.96 8.65 7.15
C GLU A 144 -12.42 8.25 8.53
N GLU A 145 -13.15 8.55 9.61
CA GLU A 145 -12.77 8.10 10.96
C GLU A 145 -12.66 6.58 11.05
N LYS A 146 -13.67 5.86 10.53
CA LYS A 146 -13.66 4.38 10.50
C LYS A 146 -12.49 3.84 9.68
N TRP A 147 -12.19 4.46 8.55
CA TRP A 147 -11.06 4.06 7.72
C TRP A 147 -9.72 4.25 8.44
N VAL A 148 -9.53 5.42 9.07
CA VAL A 148 -8.31 5.70 9.83
C VAL A 148 -8.18 4.77 11.04
N ASP A 149 -9.26 4.51 11.78
CA ASP A 149 -9.27 3.56 12.90
C ASP A 149 -8.91 2.14 12.43
N MET A 150 -9.45 1.69 11.31
CA MET A 150 -9.07 0.41 10.70
C MET A 150 -7.58 0.37 10.33
N GLY A 151 -7.04 1.46 9.78
CA GLY A 151 -5.60 1.57 9.50
C GLY A 151 -4.75 1.43 10.76
N ILE A 152 -5.13 2.08 11.87
CA ILE A 152 -4.44 1.97 13.16
C ILE A 152 -4.48 0.53 13.68
N ASP A 153 -5.63 -0.13 13.58
CA ASP A 153 -5.80 -1.52 14.02
C ASP A 153 -4.91 -2.48 13.23
N ILE A 154 -4.87 -2.34 11.90
CA ILE A 154 -3.98 -3.11 11.01
C ILE A 154 -2.51 -2.88 11.38
N VAL A 155 -2.10 -1.63 11.60
CA VAL A 155 -0.72 -1.34 12.00
C VAL A 155 -0.38 -2.01 13.34
N ASN A 156 -1.28 -1.95 14.32
CA ASN A 156 -1.08 -2.59 15.62
C ASN A 156 -0.97 -4.11 15.51
N GLU A 157 -1.76 -4.74 14.62
CA GLU A 157 -1.62 -6.16 14.31
C GLU A 157 -0.28 -6.47 13.65
N ASN A 158 0.14 -5.68 12.66
CA ASN A 158 1.44 -5.83 12.01
C ASN A 158 2.60 -5.66 13.00
N ILE A 159 2.52 -4.74 13.97
CA ILE A 159 3.51 -4.61 15.04
C ILE A 159 3.59 -5.89 15.86
N ARG A 160 2.45 -6.47 16.27
CA ARG A 160 2.43 -7.73 17.02
C ARG A 160 3.03 -8.87 16.22
N HIS A 161 2.70 -8.97 14.93
CA HIS A 161 3.30 -9.98 14.04
C HIS A 161 4.80 -9.78 13.89
N MET A 162 5.26 -8.54 13.69
CA MET A 162 6.66 -8.23 13.54
C MET A 162 7.46 -8.50 14.84
N GLN A 163 6.88 -8.24 16.01
CA GLN A 163 7.50 -8.61 17.29
C GLN A 163 7.59 -10.12 17.50
N LYS A 164 6.59 -10.88 17.02
CA LYS A 164 6.54 -12.34 17.19
C LYS A 164 7.45 -13.08 16.21
N PHE A 165 7.42 -12.70 14.93
CA PHE A 165 8.06 -13.45 13.84
C PHE A 165 9.25 -12.73 13.21
N GLY A 166 9.37 -11.41 13.39
CA GLY A 166 10.39 -10.60 12.72
C GLY A 166 10.20 -10.41 11.22
N ARG A 167 9.11 -10.95 10.65
CA ARG A 167 8.76 -10.92 9.23
C ARG A 167 7.26 -11.23 9.04
N TYR A 168 6.78 -11.22 7.79
CA TYR A 168 5.44 -11.66 7.41
C TYR A 168 5.46 -13.11 6.92
N PRO A 169 4.96 -14.08 7.70
CA PRO A 169 4.99 -15.49 7.31
C PRO A 169 4.26 -15.79 6.01
N SER A 170 3.18 -15.06 5.72
CA SER A 170 2.40 -15.17 4.49
C SER A 170 3.22 -14.90 3.21
N ARG A 171 4.38 -14.23 3.33
CA ARG A 171 5.28 -13.95 2.20
C ARG A 171 6.37 -14.99 2.03
N ASN A 172 6.55 -15.90 3.00
CA ASN A 172 7.71 -16.79 3.03
C ASN A 172 7.83 -17.63 1.77
N LEU A 173 6.76 -18.33 1.37
CA LEU A 173 6.77 -19.15 0.16
C LEU A 173 7.11 -18.34 -1.10
N ALA A 174 6.46 -17.18 -1.28
CA ALA A 174 6.69 -16.32 -2.43
C ALA A 174 8.12 -15.74 -2.47
N LEU A 175 8.78 -15.62 -1.31
CA LEU A 175 10.15 -15.12 -1.18
C LEU A 175 11.19 -16.25 -1.05
N GLY A 176 10.79 -17.52 -1.24
CA GLY A 176 11.68 -18.68 -1.15
C GLY A 176 12.20 -18.96 0.27
N ARG A 177 11.48 -18.51 1.30
CA ARG A 177 11.80 -18.71 2.72
C ARG A 177 11.01 -19.91 3.25
N THR A 178 11.62 -20.68 4.14
CA THR A 178 10.93 -21.76 4.86
C THR A 178 10.22 -21.22 6.09
N ASN A 179 9.00 -21.67 6.34
CA ASN A 179 8.26 -21.41 7.57
C ASN A 179 8.88 -22.18 8.74
N THR A 180 8.92 -21.55 9.90
CA THR A 180 9.07 -22.24 11.19
C THR A 180 7.75 -22.90 11.59
N GLU A 181 7.78 -23.84 12.53
CA GLU A 181 6.57 -24.50 13.05
C GLU A 181 5.55 -23.48 13.58
N ALA A 182 6.00 -22.49 14.36
CA ALA A 182 5.13 -21.44 14.89
C ALA A 182 4.55 -20.50 13.81
N GLU A 183 5.24 -20.36 12.66
CA GLU A 183 4.73 -19.62 11.51
C GLU A 183 3.69 -20.44 10.73
N GLU A 184 3.89 -21.76 10.60
CA GLU A 184 2.95 -22.66 9.94
C GLU A 184 1.62 -22.73 10.72
N GLU A 185 1.70 -22.98 12.03
CA GLU A 185 0.52 -22.99 12.91
C GLU A 185 -0.26 -21.68 12.84
N HIS A 186 0.44 -20.55 12.72
CA HIS A 186 -0.20 -19.25 12.60
C HIS A 186 -0.96 -19.09 11.27
N LEU A 187 -0.36 -19.53 10.16
CA LEU A 187 -1.00 -19.49 8.85
C LEU A 187 -2.22 -20.42 8.79
N GLU A 188 -2.14 -21.61 9.38
CA GLU A 188 -3.27 -22.54 9.49
C GLU A 188 -4.42 -21.94 10.32
N GLN A 189 -4.11 -21.30 11.45
CA GLN A 189 -5.12 -20.63 12.27
C GLN A 189 -5.79 -19.46 11.56
N GLN A 190 -5.06 -18.73 10.70
CA GLN A 190 -5.64 -17.66 9.88
C GLN A 190 -6.58 -18.23 8.81
N ALA A 191 -6.16 -19.26 8.08
CA ALA A 191 -6.98 -19.90 7.05
C ALA A 191 -8.31 -20.46 7.58
N ASN A 192 -8.35 -20.90 8.85
CA ASN A 192 -9.55 -21.42 9.50
C ASN A 192 -10.51 -20.33 10.02
N ARG A 193 -10.12 -19.04 9.96
CA ARG A 193 -10.95 -17.90 10.38
C ARG A 193 -11.66 -17.20 9.22
N GLU A 194 -11.29 -17.51 7.99
CA GLU A 194 -11.90 -17.01 6.74
C GLU A 194 -13.01 -17.94 6.23
#